data_AF-A0A519DPE9-F1
#
_entry.id   AF-A0A519DPE9-F1
#
_cell.length_a   1.000
_cell.length_b   1.000
_cell.length_c   1.000
_cell.angle_alpha   90.00
_cell.angle_beta   90.00
_cell.angle_gamma   90.00
#
_symmetry.space_group_name_H-M   'P 1'
#
loop_
_entity.id
_entity.type
_entity.pdbx_description
1 polymer ?
#
loop_
_entity_poly.entity_id
_entity_poly.type
_entity_poly.pdbx_seq_one_letter_code
_entity_poly.pdbx_strand_id
1 'polypeptide(L)'
;MDPLDDFLTSVAVKTVLHPKKILPILREAYTIGVPALIAKSMTDRLGESGGFAFHLGTTDPQMRRITSWLFTCFGEVRGGLQKLLLPLWKRGGREDFKLVGLILANLDDGDLQQGVWSEFFSLIKTNSKHSLESLLEIIEEIHRSRPIPNNEELISLSLEGGMSHQTVILVLIVGGNNTEFPKEIIKSAAKGGELFERIRQRLLNE
;
A
#
# COMPACT_ATOMS: atom_id res chain seq x y z
N MET A 1 -12.75 25.18 -11.66
CA MET A 1 -11.49 24.92 -10.95
C MET A 1 -11.71 23.67 -10.13
N ASP A 2 -10.81 22.69 -10.22
CA ASP A 2 -10.95 21.43 -9.50
C ASP A 2 -10.55 21.67 -8.02
N PRO A 3 -11.44 21.44 -7.04
CA PRO A 3 -11.17 21.81 -5.64
C PRO A 3 -9.93 21.13 -5.04
N LEU A 4 -9.57 19.94 -5.54
CA LEU A 4 -8.37 19.26 -5.07
C LEU A 4 -7.13 19.98 -5.59
N ASP A 5 -7.09 20.32 -6.88
CA ASP A 5 -5.94 21.00 -7.48
C ASP A 5 -5.71 22.37 -6.83
N ASP A 6 -6.77 23.11 -6.52
CA ASP A 6 -6.69 24.40 -5.81
C ASP A 6 -6.06 24.24 -4.41
N PHE A 7 -6.52 23.23 -3.67
CA PHE A 7 -5.98 22.93 -2.35
C PHE A 7 -4.51 22.53 -2.43
N LEU A 8 -4.16 21.58 -3.29
CA LEU A 8 -2.80 21.08 -3.46
C LEU A 8 -1.82 22.18 -3.89
N THR A 9 -2.27 23.11 -4.74
CA THR A 9 -1.47 24.26 -5.19
C THR A 9 -1.24 25.29 -4.07
N SER A 10 -2.16 25.40 -3.11
CA SER A 10 -2.01 26.30 -1.96
C SER A 10 -0.99 25.82 -0.92
N VAL A 11 -0.61 24.55 -0.95
CA VAL A 11 0.31 23.95 0.03
C VAL A 11 1.76 24.33 -0.29
N ALA A 12 2.44 24.96 0.66
CA ALA A 12 3.85 25.29 0.50
C ALA A 12 4.74 24.04 0.43
N VAL A 13 5.58 23.92 -0.60
CA VAL A 13 6.49 22.77 -0.82
C VAL A 13 7.34 22.45 0.41
N LYS A 14 7.84 23.47 1.13
CA LYS A 14 8.60 23.29 2.38
C LYS A 14 7.85 22.45 3.42
N THR A 15 6.53 22.53 3.45
CA THR A 15 5.67 21.75 4.36
C THR A 15 5.52 20.32 3.89
N VAL A 16 5.45 20.09 2.57
CA VAL A 16 5.35 18.76 1.95
C VAL A 16 6.57 17.91 2.26
N LEU A 17 7.77 18.51 2.23
CA LEU A 17 9.03 17.82 2.51
C LEU A 17 9.22 17.39 3.98
N HIS A 18 8.27 17.71 4.86
CA HIS A 18 8.31 17.32 6.27
C HIS A 18 7.29 16.20 6.56
N PRO A 19 7.73 14.94 6.74
CA PRO A 19 6.83 13.79 6.85
C PRO A 19 5.69 13.93 7.86
N LYS A 20 5.93 14.53 9.03
CA LYS A 20 4.88 14.73 10.03
C LYS A 20 3.88 15.83 9.66
N LYS A 21 4.33 16.87 8.94
CA LYS A 21 3.49 18.02 8.57
C LYS A 21 2.63 17.73 7.35
N ILE A 22 3.09 16.86 6.44
CA ILE A 22 2.35 16.49 5.24
C ILE A 22 1.19 15.52 5.53
N LEU A 23 1.27 14.70 6.58
CA LEU A 23 0.18 13.79 6.95
C LEU A 23 -1.19 14.47 7.09
N PRO A 24 -1.39 15.50 7.94
CA PRO A 24 -2.70 16.14 8.06
C PRO A 24 -3.19 16.74 6.73
N ILE A 25 -2.28 17.29 5.93
CA ILE A 25 -2.58 17.84 4.60
C ILE A 25 -3.05 16.73 3.65
N LEU A 26 -2.42 15.56 3.65
CA LEU A 26 -2.85 14.42 2.85
C LEU A 26 -4.25 13.94 3.26
N ARG A 27 -4.57 13.94 4.57
CA ARG A 27 -5.91 13.58 5.03
C ARG A 27 -6.97 14.57 4.54
N GLU A 28 -6.64 15.85 4.51
CA GLU A 28 -7.53 16.88 3.96
C GLU A 28 -7.70 16.71 2.44
N ALA A 29 -6.60 16.49 1.70
CA ALA A 29 -6.64 16.18 0.27
C ALA A 29 -7.52 14.95 -0.03
N TYR A 30 -7.40 13.89 0.76
CA TYR A 30 -8.28 12.72 0.65
C TYR A 30 -9.76 13.10 0.79
N THR A 31 -10.08 13.93 1.78
CA THR A 31 -11.44 14.39 2.06
C THR A 31 -12.00 15.21 0.90
N ILE A 32 -11.19 16.09 0.30
CA ILE A 32 -11.58 16.89 -0.87
C ILE A 32 -11.79 16.00 -2.11
N GLY A 33 -10.99 14.94 -2.25
CA GLY A 33 -11.13 13.96 -3.33
C GLY A 33 -12.33 13.01 -3.21
N VAL A 34 -13.18 13.17 -2.19
CA VAL A 34 -14.45 12.43 -2.05
C VAL A 34 -15.55 13.11 -2.89
N PRO A 35 -16.22 12.40 -3.81
CA PRO A 35 -17.31 12.95 -4.59
C PRO A 35 -18.45 13.50 -3.70
N ALA A 36 -18.97 14.69 -4.03
CA ALA A 36 -20.00 15.38 -3.25
C ALA A 36 -21.30 14.57 -3.03
N LEU A 37 -21.58 13.59 -3.89
CA LEU A 37 -22.75 12.69 -3.78
C LEU A 37 -22.58 11.54 -2.76
N ILE A 38 -21.38 11.33 -2.21
CA ILE A 38 -21.07 10.29 -1.21
C ILE A 38 -21.02 10.88 0.22
N ALA A 39 -20.99 12.21 0.35
CA ALA A 39 -20.61 12.94 1.56
C ALA A 39 -21.53 12.79 2.78
N LYS A 40 -22.65 12.06 2.71
CA LYS A 40 -23.62 11.99 3.82
C LYS A 40 -24.15 10.62 4.24
N SER A 41 -23.73 9.49 3.64
CA SER A 41 -24.24 8.17 4.08
C SER A 41 -23.21 7.06 4.31
N MET A 42 -21.93 7.27 4.03
CA MET A 42 -20.91 6.21 4.08
C MET A 42 -19.92 6.34 5.24
N THR A 43 -19.72 7.55 5.78
CA THR A 43 -18.67 7.86 6.77
C THR A 43 -18.91 7.18 8.13
N ASP A 44 -20.17 6.89 8.49
CA ASP A 44 -20.50 6.26 9.79
C ASP A 44 -20.55 4.72 9.75
N ARG A 45 -20.60 4.07 8.57
CA ARG A 45 -20.89 2.60 8.49
C ARG A 45 -19.71 1.71 8.11
N LEU A 46 -18.57 2.25 7.67
CA LEU A 46 -17.44 1.45 7.16
C LEU A 46 -16.15 1.56 7.98
N GLY A 47 -16.10 2.44 8.99
CA GLY A 47 -14.93 2.55 9.88
C GLY A 47 -14.74 1.34 10.79
N GLU A 48 -15.82 0.67 11.20
CA GLU A 48 -15.74 -0.40 12.19
C GLU A 48 -15.40 -1.78 11.61
N SER A 49 -15.59 -2.04 10.31
CA SER A 49 -15.48 -3.39 9.75
C SER A 49 -14.10 -3.79 9.21
N GLY A 50 -13.22 -2.83 8.89
CA GLY A 50 -11.95 -3.10 8.18
C GLY A 50 -10.66 -2.98 8.99
N GLY A 51 -10.72 -2.54 10.25
CA GLY A 51 -9.54 -2.34 11.10
C GLY A 51 -8.66 -1.12 10.73
N PHE A 52 -9.15 -0.24 9.87
CA PHE A 52 -8.46 1.00 9.48
C PHE A 52 -8.65 2.10 10.53
N ALA A 53 -7.66 2.99 10.65
CA ALA A 53 -7.80 4.20 11.45
C ALA A 53 -8.81 5.20 10.83
N PHE A 54 -9.00 5.14 9.51
CA PHE A 54 -10.02 5.89 8.78
C PHE A 54 -10.25 5.31 7.38
N HIS A 55 -11.43 5.60 6.83
CA HIS A 55 -11.76 5.41 5.42
C HIS A 55 -12.68 6.56 5.00
N LEU A 56 -12.22 7.38 4.05
CA LEU A 56 -12.89 8.61 3.62
C LEU A 56 -13.67 8.43 2.31
N GLY A 57 -13.25 7.50 1.44
CA GLY A 57 -13.91 7.23 0.17
C GLY A 57 -13.34 8.02 -1.00
N THR A 58 -12.07 8.43 -0.92
CA THR A 58 -11.35 9.09 -2.02
C THR A 58 -11.28 8.14 -3.22
N THR A 59 -11.65 8.63 -4.40
CA THR A 59 -11.65 7.80 -5.62
C THR A 59 -10.23 7.54 -6.14
N ASP A 60 -10.03 6.42 -6.85
CA ASP A 60 -8.72 6.06 -7.42
C ASP A 60 -8.11 7.17 -8.32
N PRO A 61 -8.88 7.86 -9.20
CA PRO A 61 -8.35 9.00 -9.95
C PRO A 61 -7.81 10.12 -9.05
N GLN A 62 -8.50 10.43 -7.94
CA GLN A 62 -8.05 11.47 -7.01
C GLN A 62 -6.83 11.01 -6.21
N MET A 63 -6.76 9.73 -5.81
CA MET A 63 -5.56 9.17 -5.18
C MET A 63 -4.34 9.28 -6.11
N ARG A 64 -4.49 8.96 -7.40
CA ARG A 64 -3.40 9.09 -8.40
C ARG A 64 -2.98 10.55 -8.62
N ARG A 65 -3.93 11.50 -8.60
CA ARG A 65 -3.61 12.94 -8.65
C ARG A 65 -2.80 13.38 -7.44
N ILE A 66 -3.20 12.98 -6.22
CA ILE A 66 -2.45 13.27 -4.99
C ILE A 66 -1.04 12.67 -5.06
N THR A 67 -0.90 11.43 -5.54
CA THR A 67 0.41 10.81 -5.77
C THR A 67 1.24 11.63 -6.75
N SER A 68 0.70 11.98 -7.92
CA SER A 68 1.41 12.75 -8.94
C SER A 68 1.89 14.11 -8.41
N TRP A 69 1.04 14.78 -7.62
CA TRP A 69 1.40 16.02 -6.95
C TRP A 69 2.53 15.81 -5.93
N LEU A 70 2.51 14.75 -5.12
CA LEU A 70 3.61 14.43 -4.21
C LEU A 70 4.93 14.23 -4.97
N PHE A 71 4.94 13.44 -6.04
CA PHE A 71 6.14 13.28 -6.88
C PHE A 71 6.63 14.62 -7.42
N THR A 72 5.71 15.50 -7.84
CA THR A 72 6.06 16.86 -8.30
C THR A 72 6.68 17.70 -7.19
N CYS A 73 6.14 17.67 -5.97
CA CYS A 73 6.67 18.43 -4.83
C CYS A 73 8.03 17.91 -4.33
N PHE A 74 8.24 16.59 -4.35
CA PHE A 74 9.51 16.00 -3.94
C PHE A 74 10.58 16.14 -5.03
N GLY A 75 10.22 16.14 -6.32
CA GLY A 75 11.16 16.32 -7.43
C GLY A 75 12.37 15.41 -7.29
N GLU A 76 13.58 15.98 -7.33
CA GLU A 76 14.85 15.25 -7.19
C GLU A 76 15.31 15.04 -5.73
N VAL A 77 14.46 15.33 -4.73
CA VAL A 77 14.79 15.14 -3.31
C VAL A 77 14.91 13.65 -3.01
N ARG A 78 16.14 13.13 -3.09
CA ARG A 78 16.49 11.72 -2.87
C ARG A 78 15.92 11.18 -1.55
N GLY A 79 15.22 10.05 -1.65
CA GLY A 79 14.63 9.35 -0.51
C GLY A 79 13.56 10.14 0.25
N GLY A 80 13.05 11.25 -0.30
CA GLY A 80 12.02 12.05 0.35
C GLY A 80 10.68 11.33 0.45
N LEU A 81 10.22 10.73 -0.66
CA LEU A 81 8.99 9.94 -0.72
C LEU A 81 9.09 8.64 0.11
N GLN A 82 10.25 7.98 0.11
CA GLN A 82 10.50 6.80 0.95
C GLN A 82 10.26 7.11 2.44
N LYS A 83 10.68 8.29 2.92
CA LYS A 83 10.46 8.73 4.31
C LYS A 83 8.98 8.93 4.67
N LEU A 84 8.05 8.96 3.69
CA LEU A 84 6.61 9.01 3.94
C LEU A 84 5.98 7.64 4.14
N LEU A 85 6.59 6.57 3.63
CA LEU A 85 6.02 5.22 3.66
C LEU A 85 5.68 4.77 5.07
N LEU A 86 6.66 4.80 5.98
CA LEU A 86 6.45 4.36 7.37
C LEU A 86 5.45 5.25 8.15
N PRO A 87 5.50 6.59 8.08
CA PRO A 87 4.47 7.44 8.69
C PRO A 87 3.05 7.18 8.16
N LEU A 88 2.86 6.99 6.86
CA LEU A 88 1.55 6.64 6.26
C LEU A 88 1.09 5.27 6.76
N TRP A 89 1.98 4.29 6.69
CA TRP A 89 1.73 2.92 7.14
C TRP A 89 1.30 2.85 8.61
N LYS A 90 2.02 3.56 9.50
CA LYS A 90 1.68 3.64 10.93
C LYS A 90 0.37 4.37 11.21
N ARG A 91 0.01 5.34 10.35
CA ARG A 91 -1.27 6.04 10.50
C ARG A 91 -2.45 5.15 10.12
N GLY A 92 -2.27 4.23 9.16
CA GLY A 92 -3.16 3.08 8.96
C GLY A 92 -4.56 3.41 8.44
N GLY A 93 -4.72 4.53 7.73
CA GLY A 93 -5.94 4.79 6.97
C GLY A 93 -6.02 3.95 5.70
N ARG A 94 -7.22 3.67 5.20
CA ARG A 94 -7.40 2.96 3.93
C ARG A 94 -6.72 3.72 2.77
N GLU A 95 -6.93 5.03 2.73
CA GLU A 95 -6.29 5.91 1.74
C GLU A 95 -4.77 6.02 1.94
N ASP A 96 -4.27 5.86 3.18
CA ASP A 96 -2.82 5.80 3.43
C ASP A 96 -2.18 4.55 2.83
N PHE A 97 -2.79 3.38 3.02
CA PHE A 97 -2.31 2.14 2.41
C PHE A 97 -2.35 2.22 0.88
N LYS A 98 -3.43 2.78 0.31
CA LYS A 98 -3.50 3.02 -1.13
C LYS A 98 -2.38 3.95 -1.61
N LEU A 99 -2.12 5.03 -0.87
CA LEU A 99 -1.04 5.96 -1.23
C LEU A 99 0.33 5.30 -1.11
N VAL A 100 0.56 4.45 -0.10
CA VAL A 100 1.79 3.64 0.03
C VAL A 100 2.01 2.77 -1.20
N GLY A 101 0.98 2.04 -1.66
CA GLY A 101 1.07 1.21 -2.87
C GLY A 101 1.38 2.04 -4.13
N LEU A 102 0.72 3.19 -4.29
CA LEU A 102 0.97 4.10 -5.41
C LEU A 102 2.38 4.69 -5.38
N ILE A 103 2.91 5.05 -4.21
CA ILE A 103 4.29 5.52 -4.06
C ILE A 103 5.26 4.39 -4.42
N LEU A 104 5.13 3.22 -3.79
CA LEU A 104 6.01 2.05 -4.04
C LEU A 104 6.05 1.65 -5.51
N ALA A 105 4.90 1.65 -6.19
CA ALA A 105 4.80 1.29 -7.61
C ALA A 105 5.52 2.28 -8.54
N ASN A 106 5.74 3.52 -8.11
CA ASN A 106 6.32 4.61 -8.92
C ASN A 106 7.67 5.11 -8.41
N LEU A 107 8.20 4.56 -7.30
CA LEU A 107 9.57 4.86 -6.85
C LEU A 107 10.58 4.26 -7.83
N ASP A 108 11.68 4.97 -8.07
CA ASP A 108 12.82 4.42 -8.81
C ASP A 108 13.60 3.46 -7.93
N ASP A 109 14.17 2.40 -8.52
CA ASP A 109 15.02 1.46 -7.74
C ASP A 109 16.27 2.15 -7.18
N GLY A 110 16.72 3.24 -7.81
CA GLY A 110 17.81 4.07 -7.30
C GLY A 110 17.52 4.74 -5.95
N ASP A 111 16.24 4.89 -5.58
CA ASP A 111 15.84 5.42 -4.29
C ASP A 111 15.84 4.37 -3.17
N LEU A 112 15.92 3.07 -3.51
CA LEU A 112 15.75 1.95 -2.58
C LEU A 112 16.94 0.99 -2.61
N GLN A 113 17.66 0.91 -1.49
CA GLN A 113 18.87 0.06 -1.40
C GLN A 113 18.64 -1.43 -1.71
N GLN A 114 17.45 -1.94 -1.40
CA GLN A 114 17.10 -3.37 -1.53
C GLN A 114 15.91 -3.61 -2.48
N GLY A 115 15.46 -2.57 -3.19
CA GLY A 115 14.31 -2.61 -4.09
C GLY A 115 12.93 -2.47 -3.40
N VAL A 116 11.90 -2.32 -4.23
CA VAL A 116 10.52 -2.02 -3.82
C VAL A 116 9.87 -3.11 -2.97
N TRP A 117 10.05 -4.38 -3.34
CA TRP A 117 9.47 -5.50 -2.58
C TRP A 117 10.06 -5.60 -1.18
N SER A 118 11.38 -5.46 -1.04
CA SER A 118 12.05 -5.44 0.26
C SER A 118 11.57 -4.27 1.14
N GLU A 119 11.40 -3.08 0.56
CA GLU A 119 10.84 -1.92 1.26
C GLU A 119 9.41 -2.20 1.72
N PHE A 120 8.55 -2.78 0.87
CA PHE A 120 7.18 -3.16 1.23
C PHE A 120 7.15 -4.16 2.41
N PHE A 121 7.94 -5.22 2.34
CA PHE A 121 8.05 -6.21 3.42
C PHE A 121 8.64 -5.61 4.70
N SER A 122 9.52 -4.61 4.59
CA SER A 122 9.99 -3.86 5.76
C SER A 122 8.85 -3.15 6.49
N LEU A 123 7.85 -2.64 5.77
CA LEU A 123 6.67 -2.00 6.36
C LEU A 123 5.79 -3.03 7.09
N ILE A 124 5.54 -4.20 6.47
CA ILE A 124 4.76 -5.30 7.08
C ILE A 124 5.27 -5.66 8.48
N LYS A 125 6.60 -5.65 8.65
CA LYS A 125 7.26 -5.97 9.93
C LYS A 125 7.01 -4.94 11.04
N THR A 126 6.52 -3.75 10.72
CA THR A 126 6.39 -2.63 11.69
C THR A 126 5.12 -2.66 12.55
N ASN A 127 4.35 -3.75 12.49
CA ASN A 127 3.21 -4.06 13.36
C ASN A 127 2.09 -3.00 13.33
N SER A 128 1.58 -2.70 12.14
CA SER A 128 0.33 -1.94 11.93
C SER A 128 -0.81 -2.90 11.63
N LYS A 129 -2.03 -2.58 12.09
CA LYS A 129 -3.22 -3.29 11.63
C LYS A 129 -3.46 -2.94 10.15
N HIS A 130 -3.42 -3.95 9.29
CA HIS A 130 -3.76 -3.84 7.87
C HIS A 130 -4.75 -4.96 7.52
N SER A 131 -5.68 -4.66 6.62
CA SER A 131 -6.58 -5.68 6.08
C SER A 131 -5.88 -6.51 5.01
N LEU A 132 -6.39 -7.70 4.71
CA LEU A 132 -5.87 -8.52 3.62
C LEU A 132 -6.12 -7.82 2.27
N GLU A 133 -7.27 -7.17 2.12
CA GLU A 133 -7.66 -6.42 0.94
C GLU A 133 -6.68 -5.28 0.64
N SER A 134 -6.21 -4.57 1.67
CA SER A 134 -5.19 -3.52 1.49
C SER A 134 -3.84 -4.07 1.06
N LEU A 135 -3.45 -5.24 1.58
CA LEU A 135 -2.22 -5.89 1.13
C LEU A 135 -2.31 -6.31 -0.34
N LEU A 136 -3.42 -6.93 -0.74
CA LEU A 136 -3.66 -7.29 -2.14
C LEU A 136 -3.64 -6.05 -3.04
N GLU A 137 -4.32 -4.98 -2.66
CA GLU A 137 -4.35 -3.74 -3.45
C GLU A 137 -2.94 -3.15 -3.64
N ILE A 138 -2.09 -3.17 -2.61
CA ILE A 138 -0.69 -2.73 -2.71
C ILE A 138 0.12 -3.67 -3.60
N ILE A 139 0.02 -4.99 -3.39
CA ILE A 139 0.74 -6.00 -4.17
C ILE A 139 0.38 -5.88 -5.66
N GLU A 140 -0.89 -5.73 -6.00
CA GLU A 140 -1.35 -5.53 -7.37
C GLU A 140 -0.84 -4.23 -7.98
N GLU A 141 -0.80 -3.14 -7.20
CA GLU A 141 -0.28 -1.86 -7.69
C GLU A 141 1.22 -1.95 -7.99
N ILE A 142 2.02 -2.59 -7.11
CA ILE A 142 3.44 -2.84 -7.36
C ILE A 142 3.63 -3.77 -8.55
N HIS A 143 2.84 -4.86 -8.63
CA HIS A 143 2.98 -5.85 -9.69
C HIS A 143 2.64 -5.29 -11.09
N ARG A 144 1.77 -4.28 -11.17
CA ARG A 144 1.46 -3.61 -12.45
C ARG A 144 2.66 -2.90 -13.06
N SER A 145 3.63 -2.43 -12.27
CA SER A 145 4.83 -1.78 -12.77
C SER A 145 6.09 -2.64 -12.67
N ARG A 146 6.05 -3.74 -11.90
CA ARG A 146 7.23 -4.54 -11.56
C ARG A 146 6.92 -6.05 -11.56
N PRO A 147 7.85 -6.91 -12.01
CA PRO A 147 7.70 -8.34 -11.81
C PRO A 147 7.68 -8.67 -10.31
N ILE A 148 7.04 -9.79 -9.94
CA ILE A 148 7.16 -10.33 -8.59
C ILE A 148 8.63 -10.73 -8.29
N PRO A 149 9.05 -10.80 -7.02
CA PRO A 149 10.36 -11.33 -6.65
C PRO A 149 10.52 -12.78 -7.13
N ASN A 150 11.77 -13.19 -7.37
CA ASN A 150 12.06 -14.57 -7.75
C ASN A 150 11.82 -15.55 -6.57
N ASN A 151 11.87 -16.86 -6.86
CA ASN A 151 11.59 -17.87 -5.83
C ASN A 151 12.55 -17.80 -4.64
N GLU A 152 13.84 -17.55 -4.86
CA GLU A 152 14.82 -17.45 -3.76
C GLU A 152 14.51 -16.28 -2.84
N GLU A 153 14.17 -15.12 -3.41
CA GLU A 153 13.75 -13.92 -2.68
C GLU A 153 12.44 -14.15 -1.92
N LEU A 154 11.42 -14.73 -2.56
CA LEU A 154 10.13 -15.03 -1.91
C LEU A 154 10.29 -16.03 -0.75
N ILE A 155 11.15 -17.04 -0.92
CA ILE A 155 11.46 -17.98 0.16
C ILE A 155 12.13 -17.24 1.31
N SER A 156 13.13 -16.40 1.04
CA SER A 156 13.80 -15.60 2.06
C SER A 156 12.82 -14.70 2.83
N LEU A 157 11.96 -13.98 2.11
CA LEU A 157 10.93 -13.11 2.69
C LEU A 157 9.92 -13.89 3.54
N SER A 158 9.56 -15.12 3.14
CA SER A 158 8.62 -15.96 3.90
C SER A 158 9.15 -16.34 5.29
N LEU A 159 10.48 -16.39 5.45
CA LEU A 159 11.13 -16.76 6.70
C LEU A 159 11.21 -15.61 7.71
N GLU A 160 10.89 -14.38 7.31
CA GLU A 160 10.99 -13.20 8.18
C GLU A 160 9.86 -13.08 9.22
N GLY A 161 8.86 -13.95 9.17
CA GLY A 161 7.77 -14.03 10.15
C GLY A 161 6.42 -14.36 9.53
N GLY A 162 5.43 -14.68 10.39
CA GLY A 162 4.12 -15.16 9.93
C GLY A 162 3.39 -14.21 8.98
N MET A 163 3.45 -12.89 9.23
CA MET A 163 2.82 -11.90 8.33
C MET A 163 3.55 -11.77 7.00
N SER A 164 4.88 -11.79 7.01
CA SER A 164 5.68 -11.82 5.78
C SER A 164 5.36 -13.08 4.97
N HIS A 165 5.29 -14.24 5.63
CA HIS A 165 4.91 -15.50 5.00
C HIS A 165 3.53 -15.42 4.34
N GLN A 166 2.51 -14.95 5.05
CA GLN A 166 1.18 -14.75 4.48
C GLN A 166 1.21 -13.78 3.29
N THR A 167 2.01 -12.71 3.39
CA THR A 167 2.18 -11.73 2.30
C THR A 167 2.82 -12.37 1.06
N VAL A 168 3.80 -13.27 1.21
CA VAL A 168 4.36 -14.05 0.09
C VAL A 168 3.28 -14.85 -0.63
N ILE A 169 2.36 -15.49 0.10
CA ILE A 169 1.24 -16.23 -0.52
C ILE A 169 0.35 -15.29 -1.34
N LEU A 170 0.13 -14.06 -0.87
CA LEU A 170 -0.62 -13.04 -1.62
C LEU A 170 0.14 -12.57 -2.88
N VAL A 171 1.47 -12.47 -2.82
CA VAL A 171 2.29 -12.15 -4.00
C VAL A 171 2.19 -13.26 -5.05
N LEU A 172 2.23 -14.53 -4.63
CA LEU A 172 2.15 -15.68 -5.53
C LEU A 172 0.83 -15.74 -6.31
N ILE A 173 -0.30 -15.47 -5.64
CA ILE A 173 -1.61 -15.46 -6.33
C ILE A 173 -1.74 -14.29 -7.30
N VAL A 174 -1.20 -13.11 -6.97
CA VAL A 174 -1.23 -11.95 -7.86
C VAL A 174 -0.32 -12.15 -9.07
N GLY A 175 0.85 -12.78 -8.87
CA GLY A 175 1.83 -13.04 -9.91
C GLY A 175 1.47 -14.15 -10.91
N GLY A 176 0.30 -14.79 -10.78
CA GLY A 176 -0.22 -15.71 -11.80
C GLY A 176 0.34 -17.13 -11.74
N ASN A 177 0.24 -17.79 -10.58
CA ASN A 177 0.49 -19.22 -10.36
C ASN A 177 1.87 -19.69 -10.81
N ASN A 178 2.87 -19.23 -10.06
CA ASN A 178 4.21 -19.79 -10.09
C ASN A 178 4.19 -21.25 -9.60
N THR A 179 3.92 -22.18 -10.51
CA THR A 179 3.85 -23.63 -10.24
C THR A 179 5.18 -24.21 -9.75
N GLU A 180 6.28 -23.50 -9.96
CA GLU A 180 7.62 -23.88 -9.50
C GLU A 180 7.84 -23.51 -8.02
N PHE A 181 6.98 -22.68 -7.42
CA PHE A 181 7.12 -22.31 -6.03
C PHE A 181 6.85 -23.53 -5.10
N PRO A 182 7.70 -23.81 -4.10
CA PRO A 182 7.55 -25.03 -3.30
C PRO A 182 6.22 -25.08 -2.53
N LYS A 183 5.36 -26.04 -2.86
CA LYS A 183 4.06 -26.25 -2.19
C LYS A 183 4.19 -26.44 -0.67
N GLU A 184 5.29 -27.03 -0.20
CA GLU A 184 5.55 -27.20 1.24
C GLU A 184 5.69 -25.86 1.98
N ILE A 185 6.21 -24.82 1.32
CA ILE A 185 6.30 -23.47 1.88
C ILE A 185 4.93 -22.82 1.92
N ILE A 186 4.06 -23.07 0.93
CA ILE A 186 2.67 -22.61 0.95
C ILE A 186 1.90 -23.27 2.10
N LYS A 187 2.12 -24.57 2.33
CA LYS A 187 1.47 -25.33 3.41
C LYS A 187 1.88 -24.88 4.80
N SER A 188 3.15 -24.51 4.98
CA SER A 188 3.72 -24.13 6.29
C SER A 188 3.35 -22.72 6.75
N ALA A 189 2.72 -21.91 5.88
CA ALA A 189 2.20 -20.59 6.26
C ALA A 189 1.21 -20.70 7.43
N ALA A 190 1.36 -19.81 8.41
CA ALA A 190 0.45 -19.72 9.55
C ALA A 190 -0.99 -19.50 9.06
N LYS A 191 -1.96 -20.08 9.77
CA LYS A 191 -3.38 -19.92 9.42
C LYS A 191 -3.76 -18.43 9.41
N GLY A 192 -4.50 -18.03 8.39
CA GLY A 192 -5.06 -16.69 8.26
C GLY A 192 -6.58 -16.66 8.38
N GLY A 193 -7.16 -15.52 8.01
CA GLY A 193 -8.61 -15.40 7.89
C GLY A 193 -9.19 -16.21 6.72
N GLU A 194 -10.51 -16.30 6.62
CA GLU A 194 -11.20 -17.12 5.61
C GLU A 194 -10.73 -16.81 4.18
N LEU A 195 -10.60 -15.53 3.82
CA LEU A 195 -10.14 -15.11 2.49
C LEU A 195 -8.70 -15.57 2.21
N PHE A 196 -7.81 -15.45 3.20
CA PHE A 196 -6.44 -15.96 3.08
C PHE A 196 -6.43 -17.47 2.85
N GLU A 197 -7.21 -18.21 3.63
CA GLU A 197 -7.27 -19.66 3.50
C GLU A 197 -7.81 -20.09 2.14
N ARG A 198 -8.83 -19.40 1.61
CA ARG A 198 -9.33 -19.62 0.25
C ARG A 198 -8.24 -19.42 -0.82
N ILE A 199 -7.47 -18.35 -0.71
CA ILE A 199 -6.34 -18.06 -1.62
C ILE A 199 -5.29 -19.16 -1.51
N ARG A 200 -4.91 -19.53 -0.29
CA ARG A 200 -3.91 -20.57 -0.04
C ARG A 200 -4.33 -21.92 -0.61
N GLN A 201 -5.60 -22.30 -0.46
CA GLN A 201 -6.11 -23.56 -1.04
C GLN A 201 -6.11 -23.54 -2.57
N ARG A 202 -6.43 -22.40 -3.19
CA ARG A 202 -6.37 -22.26 -4.65
C ARG A 202 -4.96 -22.58 -5.19
N LEU A 203 -3.93 -21.97 -4.59
CA LEU A 203 -2.54 -22.20 -4.97
C LEU A 203 -2.05 -23.64 -4.75
N LEU A 204 -2.63 -24.37 -3.79
CA LEU A 204 -2.27 -25.77 -3.54
C LEU A 204 -2.92 -26.73 -4.56
N ASN A 205 -4.07 -26.36 -5.09
CA ASN A 205 -4.90 -27.17 -6.00
C ASN A 205 -4.56 -26.97 -7.48
N GLU A 206 -3.88 -25.88 -7.83
CA GLU A 206 -3.28 -25.62 -9.15
C GLU A 206 -1.95 -26.38 -9.32
#